data_AF-A0A0D0ACR3-F1
#
_entry.id   AF-A0A0D0ACR3-F1
#
_cell.length_a   1.000
_cell.length_b   1.000
_cell.length_c   1.000
_cell.angle_alpha   90.00
_cell.angle_beta   90.00
_cell.angle_gamma   90.00
#
_symmetry.space_group_name_H-M   'P 1'
#
loop_
_entity.id
_entity.type
_entity.pdbx_description
1 polymer ?
#
loop_
_entity_poly.entity_id
_entity_poly.type
_entity_poly.pdbx_seq_one_letter_code
_entity_poly.pdbx_strand_id
1 'polypeptide(L)'
;MIISLIESSDSSGQAQYHLDAFLESVVAREDLPDAYQLSLTPDDFIPSDPESESSDQHTEYDDEELLILRTSVPSALQGPGIHANDYLLYKGRWIHKQTFSSPSSVLLKLCLSHYFIQASRTTAKVTGQLLTLVSTCPSPGFQDPLSFLWNGGYMKARSAIPGTTESTERIMIVSVPSFLVKPINPEPTFIRLREDINSDNFLEVQGGQSTWQVSHGSLQAAYELLWMKAVEAKVLLKSIATVTPSDAKAFPYQLFDGTPAVISLEACNLLLASEGERISVCPLCEAKVVDMRSHIGQHILCASSNTPEIVSMNEPVGNVLPCGFCRRSGLPECSITIKVPASSPPVWETKCIFQHTFKYGFADTGSKNKPCRNVPLKCTLCHPSLPPEPGKSTRRLLAISVDAIWRYNMIEHILNEHEEYSIPSHRTSGVALPVVVWMGIKLTELEQSASRIVKEHWQVGLEGDKENVPASGLRARKRPAFKLAASLPSK
;
A
#
# COMPACT_ATOMS: atom_id res chain seq x y z
N MET A 1 12.88 1.05 18.98
CA MET A 1 13.03 0.25 20.21
C MET A 1 13.56 1.17 21.31
N ILE A 2 12.91 1.22 22.48
CA ILE A 2 13.38 1.96 23.67
C ILE A 2 14.15 1.01 24.58
N ILE A 3 15.37 1.37 24.99
CA ILE A 3 16.08 0.74 26.13
C ILE A 3 16.02 1.71 27.30
N SER A 4 15.65 1.22 28.49
CA SER A 4 16.02 1.83 29.76
C SER A 4 17.00 0.90 30.45
N LEU A 5 18.26 1.34 30.56
CA LEU A 5 19.26 0.72 31.43
C LEU A 5 19.09 1.33 32.81
N ILE A 6 18.81 0.50 33.81
CA ILE A 6 18.85 0.89 35.22
C ILE A 6 20.17 0.34 35.78
N GLU A 7 21.10 1.24 36.11
CA GLU A 7 22.20 0.90 37.00
C GLU A 7 21.64 0.80 38.43
N SER A 8 21.60 -0.42 38.95
CA SER A 8 21.37 -0.69 40.36
C SER A 8 22.57 -0.15 41.14
N SER A 9 22.43 1.03 41.74
CA SER A 9 23.27 1.45 42.85
C SER A 9 22.54 1.09 44.15
N ASP A 10 23.05 0.08 44.84
CA ASP A 10 22.58 -0.33 46.15
C ASP A 10 22.63 0.85 47.14
N SER A 11 21.52 1.08 47.83
CA SER A 11 21.57 1.25 49.29
C SER A 11 20.20 1.04 49.95
N SER A 12 20.15 -0.04 50.72
CA SER A 12 19.38 -0.26 51.96
C SER A 12 17.85 -0.31 51.92
N GLY A 13 17.30 -1.47 52.30
CA GLY A 13 15.99 -1.54 52.95
C GLY A 13 15.21 -2.83 52.74
N GLN A 14 15.60 -3.88 53.48
CA GLN A 14 14.78 -5.03 53.93
C GLN A 14 13.40 -5.26 53.29
N ALA A 15 13.23 -6.41 52.63
CA ALA A 15 12.24 -7.42 53.04
C ALA A 15 12.53 -8.76 52.36
N GLN A 16 12.82 -9.76 53.21
CA GLN A 16 12.86 -11.19 52.95
C GLN A 16 11.60 -11.68 52.21
N TYR A 17 11.74 -12.59 51.24
CA TYR A 17 11.27 -13.99 51.35
C TYR A 17 11.44 -14.76 50.01
N HIS A 18 12.15 -15.89 50.12
CA HIS A 18 11.98 -17.16 49.39
C HIS A 18 12.03 -17.18 47.85
N LEU A 19 13.15 -17.69 47.30
CA LEU A 19 13.21 -19.05 46.75
C LEU A 19 14.67 -19.46 46.50
N ASP A 20 15.27 -20.15 47.46
CA ASP A 20 16.43 -21.01 47.21
C ASP A 20 15.96 -22.29 46.54
N ALA A 21 16.46 -22.56 45.33
CA ALA A 21 16.76 -23.91 44.86
C ALA A 21 17.44 -23.86 43.48
N PHE A 22 18.48 -24.69 43.34
CA PHE A 22 19.03 -25.21 42.08
C PHE A 22 20.25 -24.50 41.45
N LEU A 23 21.36 -24.43 42.20
CA LEU A 23 22.71 -24.35 41.62
C LEU A 23 23.70 -25.18 42.45
N GLU A 24 23.66 -26.51 42.31
CA GLU A 24 24.81 -27.39 42.61
C GLU A 24 24.73 -28.68 41.77
N SER A 25 25.38 -28.69 40.60
CA SER A 25 25.99 -29.84 39.90
C SER A 25 26.53 -29.27 38.58
N VAL A 26 27.79 -29.36 38.14
CA VAL A 26 28.84 -30.34 38.33
C VAL A 26 30.18 -29.64 38.07
N VAL A 27 31.15 -29.83 38.95
CA VAL A 27 32.59 -29.71 38.66
C VAL A 27 33.13 -31.14 38.60
N ALA A 28 33.76 -31.51 37.47
CA ALA A 28 34.97 -32.35 37.37
C ALA A 28 35.14 -32.82 35.90
N ARG A 29 36.29 -32.49 35.29
CA ARG A 29 37.34 -33.40 34.75
C ARG A 29 36.91 -34.16 33.47
N GLU A 30 37.72 -34.40 32.45
CA GLU A 30 39.14 -34.19 32.13
C GLU A 30 39.27 -34.43 30.60
N ASP A 31 40.46 -34.13 30.06
CA ASP A 31 41.08 -34.72 28.86
C ASP A 31 40.99 -34.02 27.49
N LEU A 32 42.13 -33.34 27.20
CA LEU A 32 42.70 -33.09 25.87
C LEU A 32 43.05 -34.41 25.15
N PRO A 33 43.09 -34.39 23.81
CA PRO A 33 44.41 -34.65 23.20
C PRO A 33 44.76 -33.74 22.01
N ASP A 34 46.01 -33.31 22.04
CA ASP A 34 47.01 -33.25 20.97
C ASP A 34 46.61 -33.01 19.50
N ALA A 35 47.13 -31.88 19.01
CA ALA A 35 47.96 -31.74 17.82
C ALA A 35 47.49 -32.41 16.52
N TYR A 36 47.04 -31.58 15.57
CA TYR A 36 47.21 -31.86 14.15
C TYR A 36 47.95 -30.73 13.44
N GLN A 37 48.98 -31.16 12.72
CA GLN A 37 49.98 -30.36 12.03
C GLN A 37 49.43 -29.65 10.80
N LEU A 38 49.91 -28.41 10.62
CA LEU A 38 49.87 -27.65 9.37
C LEU A 38 50.77 -28.32 8.33
N SER A 39 50.22 -28.67 7.18
CA SER A 39 50.98 -28.94 5.95
C SER A 39 50.59 -27.92 4.88
N LEU A 40 51.48 -26.96 4.68
CA LEU A 40 51.54 -26.08 3.51
C LEU A 40 52.11 -26.87 2.33
N THR A 41 51.50 -26.75 1.16
CA THR A 41 52.15 -27.03 -0.13
C THR A 41 52.20 -25.73 -0.93
N PRO A 42 53.37 -25.34 -1.45
CA PRO A 42 53.52 -24.20 -2.36
C PRO A 42 53.33 -24.65 -3.82
N ASP A 43 53.42 -23.66 -4.72
CA ASP A 43 53.60 -23.78 -6.18
C ASP A 43 52.28 -23.94 -6.99
N ASP A 44 52.03 -23.27 -8.11
CA ASP A 44 52.86 -22.41 -8.94
C ASP A 44 52.03 -21.75 -10.08
N PHE A 45 52.52 -20.61 -10.56
CA PHE A 45 52.45 -20.05 -11.92
C PHE A 45 51.11 -19.70 -12.64
N ILE A 46 51.04 -18.41 -12.94
CA ILE A 46 50.37 -17.77 -14.09
C ILE A 46 51.22 -18.03 -15.36
N PRO A 47 50.62 -18.20 -16.55
CA PRO A 47 50.80 -17.15 -17.56
C PRO A 47 49.55 -16.80 -18.37
N SER A 48 49.53 -15.51 -18.72
CA SER A 48 48.75 -14.73 -19.66
C SER A 48 48.47 -15.40 -21.02
N ASP A 49 47.38 -14.98 -21.68
CA ASP A 49 47.46 -14.29 -22.98
C ASP A 49 46.12 -13.64 -23.41
N PRO A 50 46.15 -12.71 -24.38
CA PRO A 50 45.17 -11.64 -24.55
C PRO A 50 44.31 -11.78 -25.82
N GLU A 51 43.50 -10.73 -26.06
CA GLU A 51 42.83 -10.35 -27.31
C GLU A 51 41.49 -11.03 -27.63
N SER A 52 40.43 -10.22 -27.58
CA SER A 52 39.42 -10.22 -28.64
C SER A 52 38.75 -8.86 -28.74
N GLU A 53 39.08 -8.16 -29.82
CA GLU A 53 38.35 -7.05 -30.40
C GLU A 53 36.90 -7.46 -30.71
N SER A 54 35.92 -6.61 -30.44
CA SER A 54 34.64 -6.66 -31.16
C SER A 54 33.97 -5.30 -31.24
N SER A 55 34.23 -4.66 -32.38
CA SER A 55 33.34 -3.83 -33.21
C SER A 55 32.17 -3.09 -32.56
N ASP A 56 32.29 -1.77 -32.57
CA ASP A 56 31.21 -0.80 -32.59
C ASP A 56 30.27 -1.02 -33.79
N GLN A 57 28.97 -1.11 -33.53
CA GLN A 57 27.93 -0.75 -34.50
C GLN A 57 26.97 0.24 -33.84
N HIS A 58 27.16 1.51 -34.22
CA HIS A 58 26.21 2.59 -34.02
C HIS A 58 24.99 2.35 -34.92
N THR A 59 23.80 2.18 -34.33
CA THR A 59 22.52 2.43 -35.01
C THR A 59 21.90 3.69 -34.45
N GLU A 60 21.88 4.69 -35.31
CA GLU A 60 21.22 5.98 -35.23
C GLU A 60 19.69 5.75 -35.20
N TYR A 61 19.01 6.27 -34.16
CA TYR A 61 17.55 6.41 -34.15
C TYR A 61 17.21 7.85 -33.76
N ASP A 62 16.44 8.48 -34.64
CA ASP A 62 15.91 9.84 -34.55
C ASP A 62 14.98 10.02 -33.35
N ASP A 63 15.39 10.87 -32.40
CA ASP A 63 14.55 11.42 -31.34
C ASP A 63 14.14 12.85 -31.72
N GLU A 64 12.94 13.01 -32.28
CA GLU A 64 12.26 14.31 -32.44
C GLU A 64 11.15 14.48 -31.37
N GLU A 65 11.21 15.66 -30.74
CA GLU A 65 10.15 16.35 -29.97
C GLU A 65 9.72 15.83 -28.59
N LEU A 66 10.57 16.09 -27.58
CA LEU A 66 10.11 16.55 -26.27
C LEU A 66 10.44 18.03 -26.10
N LEU A 67 9.44 18.89 -26.30
CA LEU A 67 9.49 20.32 -25.98
C LEU A 67 9.68 20.52 -24.46
N ILE A 68 10.93 20.49 -24.01
CA ILE A 68 11.33 21.00 -22.70
C ILE A 68 11.30 22.52 -22.79
N LEU A 69 10.27 23.13 -22.17
CA LEU A 69 10.29 24.55 -21.84
C LEU A 69 11.51 24.84 -20.96
N ARG A 70 12.59 25.31 -21.59
CA ARG A 70 13.83 25.78 -20.94
C ARG A 70 13.52 27.05 -20.14
N THR A 71 12.93 26.88 -18.97
CA THR A 71 12.98 27.91 -17.93
C THR A 71 14.30 27.73 -17.20
N SER A 72 15.20 28.71 -17.33
CA SER A 72 16.49 28.68 -16.63
C SER A 72 16.25 28.70 -15.12
N VAL A 73 16.89 27.77 -14.40
CA VAL A 73 16.90 27.76 -12.94
C VAL A 73 17.52 29.08 -12.45
N PRO A 74 16.87 29.84 -11.55
CA PRO A 74 17.42 31.08 -11.02
C PRO A 74 18.83 30.88 -10.45
N SER A 75 19.76 31.77 -10.78
CA SER A 75 21.16 31.69 -10.34
C SER A 75 21.31 31.63 -8.80
N ALA A 76 20.31 32.11 -8.06
CA ALA A 76 20.24 32.04 -6.60
C ALA A 76 20.10 30.60 -6.04
N LEU A 77 19.82 29.61 -6.88
CA LEU A 77 19.69 28.19 -6.51
C LEU A 77 20.93 27.37 -6.93
N GLN A 78 22.01 28.01 -7.40
CA GLN A 78 23.24 27.35 -7.79
C GLN A 78 24.32 27.55 -6.72
N GLY A 79 24.91 26.45 -6.26
CA GLY A 79 26.02 26.43 -5.33
C GLY A 79 26.94 25.23 -5.61
N PRO A 80 28.13 25.14 -4.98
CA PRO A 80 29.03 24.01 -5.19
C PRO A 80 28.31 22.67 -4.91
N GLY A 81 28.24 21.80 -5.92
CA GLY A 81 27.60 20.49 -5.82
C GLY A 81 26.09 20.46 -6.10
N ILE A 82 25.48 21.55 -6.57
CA ILE A 82 24.05 21.62 -6.89
C ILE A 82 23.87 21.84 -8.40
N HIS A 83 23.30 20.87 -9.11
CA HIS A 83 23.06 20.98 -10.55
C HIS A 83 21.65 21.50 -10.84
N ALA A 84 21.48 22.26 -11.93
CA ALA A 84 20.16 22.71 -12.38
C ALA A 84 19.18 21.54 -12.61
N ASN A 85 19.71 20.36 -12.94
CA ASN A 85 18.95 19.14 -13.12
C ASN A 85 18.41 18.56 -11.80
N ASP A 86 18.84 19.06 -10.64
CA ASP A 86 18.38 18.60 -9.33
C ASP A 86 17.09 19.29 -8.89
N TYR A 87 16.54 20.24 -9.66
CA TYR A 87 15.30 20.93 -9.33
C TYR A 87 14.18 20.64 -10.32
N LEU A 88 12.94 20.68 -9.82
CA LEU A 88 11.72 20.62 -10.60
C LEU A 88 10.88 21.87 -10.31
N LEU A 89 10.33 22.50 -11.33
CA LEU A 89 9.40 23.61 -11.18
C LEU A 89 8.00 23.07 -10.91
N TYR A 90 7.54 23.13 -9.66
CA TYR A 90 6.21 22.68 -9.24
C TYR A 90 5.39 23.85 -8.72
N LYS A 91 4.26 24.14 -9.39
CA LYS A 91 3.34 25.25 -9.06
C LYS A 91 4.05 26.61 -8.90
N GLY A 92 4.99 26.91 -9.81
CA GLY A 92 5.74 28.16 -9.80
C GLY A 92 6.82 28.27 -8.73
N ARG A 93 7.17 27.17 -8.05
CA ARG A 93 8.29 27.10 -7.09
C ARG A 93 9.28 26.03 -7.53
N TRP A 94 10.57 26.33 -7.44
CA TRP A 94 11.64 25.36 -7.68
C TRP A 94 11.80 24.48 -6.44
N ILE A 95 11.65 23.17 -6.60
CA ILE A 95 11.74 22.17 -5.53
C ILE A 95 12.88 21.21 -5.88
N HIS A 96 13.82 21.01 -4.95
CA HIS A 96 14.93 20.06 -5.13
C HIS A 96 14.39 18.62 -5.18
N LYS A 97 14.95 17.75 -6.03
CA LYS A 97 14.49 16.38 -6.25
C LYS A 97 14.61 15.50 -4.99
N GLN A 98 15.57 15.77 -4.11
CA GLN A 98 15.67 15.09 -2.80
C GLN A 98 14.45 15.34 -1.89
N THR A 99 13.68 16.40 -2.10
CA THR A 99 12.46 16.66 -1.32
C THR A 99 11.37 15.61 -1.62
N PHE A 100 11.48 14.86 -2.72
CA PHE A 100 10.52 13.83 -3.12
C PHE A 100 10.95 12.39 -2.77
N SER A 101 12.14 12.18 -2.19
CA SER A 101 12.73 10.85 -2.01
C SER A 101 12.81 10.36 -0.55
N SER A 102 11.94 10.84 0.34
CA SER A 102 11.86 10.28 1.71
C SER A 102 10.50 9.63 1.95
N PRO A 103 10.40 8.28 1.90
CA PRO A 103 9.22 7.59 2.40
C PRO A 103 9.15 7.80 3.92
N SER A 104 8.15 8.55 4.37
CA SER A 104 7.85 8.69 5.79
C SER A 104 7.42 7.34 6.33
N SER A 105 8.20 6.75 7.23
CA SER A 105 7.89 5.46 7.85
C SER A 105 7.04 5.65 9.11
N VAL A 106 5.92 4.93 9.22
CA VAL A 106 5.04 4.94 10.40
C VAL A 106 5.30 3.74 11.30
N LEU A 107 5.34 3.98 12.61
CA LEU A 107 6.02 3.13 13.59
C LEU A 107 5.08 2.58 14.66
N LEU A 108 5.11 1.27 14.88
CA LEU A 108 4.69 0.66 16.15
C LEU A 108 5.90 0.32 17.01
N LYS A 109 5.85 0.68 18.29
CA LYS A 109 7.05 0.89 19.10
C LYS A 109 7.20 -0.13 20.21
N LEU A 110 8.41 -0.66 20.30
CA LEU A 110 8.85 -1.63 21.29
C LEU A 110 9.66 -0.93 22.36
N CYS A 111 9.38 -1.20 23.64
CA CYS A 111 10.10 -0.64 24.79
C CYS A 111 10.54 -1.78 25.69
N LEU A 112 11.83 -1.80 26.02
CA LEU A 112 12.46 -2.68 26.99
C LEU A 112 12.38 -1.98 28.35
N SER A 113 11.50 -2.47 29.22
CA SER A 113 11.49 -2.16 30.65
C SER A 113 10.86 -3.33 31.41
N HIS A 114 11.56 -3.81 32.43
CA HIS A 114 11.09 -4.82 33.37
C HIS A 114 10.25 -4.15 34.47
N TYR A 115 9.06 -3.65 34.15
CA TYR A 115 8.02 -3.36 35.15
C TYR A 115 6.63 -3.61 34.56
N PHE A 116 5.82 -4.42 35.25
CA PHE A 116 4.40 -4.61 34.94
C PHE A 116 3.63 -3.31 35.23
N ILE A 117 3.47 -2.45 34.22
CA ILE A 117 2.49 -1.35 34.29
C ILE A 117 1.20 -1.86 33.65
N GLN A 118 0.43 -2.64 34.39
CA GLN A 118 -0.92 -3.01 33.98
C GLN A 118 -1.89 -1.91 34.41
N ALA A 119 -2.09 -0.91 33.56
CA ALA A 119 -3.05 0.14 33.82
C ALA A 119 -4.08 0.18 32.68
N SER A 120 -5.31 -0.27 32.97
CA SER A 120 -6.34 -0.57 31.98
C SER A 120 -6.98 0.67 31.33
N ARG A 121 -6.66 1.90 31.78
CA ARG A 121 -7.22 3.16 31.25
C ARG A 121 -6.30 4.38 31.38
N THR A 122 -4.99 4.22 31.22
CA THR A 122 -4.09 5.35 31.44
C THR A 122 -3.78 6.11 30.16
N THR A 123 -3.97 7.42 30.21
CA THR A 123 -3.32 8.43 29.35
C THR A 123 -1.79 8.44 29.50
N ALA A 124 -1.22 7.48 30.23
CA ALA A 124 0.20 7.32 30.45
C ALA A 124 0.92 7.14 29.12
N LYS A 125 1.95 7.95 28.93
CA LYS A 125 2.88 7.86 27.82
C LYS A 125 4.19 7.28 28.32
N VAL A 126 4.76 6.39 27.53
CA VAL A 126 6.11 5.88 27.72
C VAL A 126 7.03 6.68 26.80
N THR A 127 8.11 7.20 27.36
CA THR A 127 9.15 7.92 26.60
C THR A 127 10.42 7.12 26.55
N GLY A 128 11.15 7.19 25.45
CA GLY A 128 12.51 6.69 25.42
C GLY A 128 13.21 6.89 24.08
N GLN A 129 14.43 6.38 24.00
CA GLN A 129 15.34 6.61 22.89
C GLN A 129 15.23 5.51 21.84
N LEU A 130 15.46 5.80 20.56
CA LEU A 130 15.52 4.76 19.53
C LEU A 130 16.93 4.21 19.37
N LEU A 131 17.08 2.89 19.44
CA LEU A 131 18.34 2.20 19.15
C LEU A 131 18.62 2.11 17.64
N THR A 132 19.90 2.07 17.29
CA THR A 132 20.36 1.64 15.97
C THR A 132 20.68 0.15 16.02
N LEU A 133 19.98 -0.64 15.20
CA LEU A 133 20.13 -2.09 15.13
C LEU A 133 20.75 -2.48 13.79
N VAL A 134 21.66 -3.46 13.81
CA VAL A 134 22.33 -4.02 12.64
C VAL A 134 21.91 -5.48 12.50
N SER A 135 21.50 -5.88 11.29
CA SER A 135 21.15 -7.28 11.01
C SER A 135 22.38 -8.18 11.06
N THR A 136 22.27 -9.35 11.67
CA THR A 136 23.27 -10.42 11.53
C THR A 136 23.07 -11.11 10.19
N CYS A 137 24.16 -11.46 9.50
CA CYS A 137 24.10 -12.33 8.34
C CYS A 137 24.24 -13.78 8.83
N PRO A 138 23.30 -14.69 8.54
CA PRO A 138 23.52 -16.10 8.85
C PRO A 138 24.73 -16.61 8.07
N SER A 139 25.68 -17.27 8.75
CA SER A 139 26.82 -17.89 8.08
C SER A 139 26.33 -18.90 7.03
N PRO A 140 26.89 -18.89 5.81
CA PRO A 140 26.48 -19.82 4.77
C PRO A 140 26.70 -21.27 5.26
N GLY A 141 25.60 -22.00 5.49
CA GLY A 141 25.62 -23.37 6.01
C GLY A 141 25.00 -23.55 7.40
N PHE A 142 24.78 -22.47 8.15
CA PHE A 142 24.07 -22.50 9.43
C PHE A 142 22.66 -21.93 9.27
N GLN A 143 21.65 -22.68 9.73
CA GLN A 143 20.26 -22.21 9.79
C GLN A 143 20.04 -21.33 11.03
N ASP A 144 20.99 -20.45 11.33
CA ASP A 144 20.81 -19.56 12.46
C ASP A 144 19.69 -18.56 12.15
N PRO A 145 18.73 -18.39 13.06
CA PRO A 145 17.64 -17.47 12.84
C PRO A 145 18.19 -16.04 12.75
N LEU A 146 17.75 -15.33 11.72
CA LEU A 146 18.02 -13.91 11.53
C LEU A 146 17.83 -13.13 12.86
N SER A 147 18.78 -12.28 13.17
CA SER A 147 18.76 -11.50 14.41
C SER A 147 19.30 -10.08 14.20
N PHE A 148 19.08 -9.23 15.19
CA PHE A 148 19.51 -7.85 15.18
C PHE A 148 20.38 -7.57 16.40
N LEU A 149 21.54 -6.97 16.17
CA LEU A 149 22.45 -6.53 17.22
C LEU A 149 22.31 -5.04 17.43
N TRP A 150 22.29 -4.61 18.69
CA TRP A 150 22.46 -3.20 18.99
C TRP A 150 23.91 -2.78 18.75
N ASN A 151 24.13 -1.74 17.97
CA ASN A 151 25.49 -1.28 17.66
C ASN A 151 26.05 -0.32 18.73
N GLY A 152 25.42 -0.21 19.90
CA GLY A 152 25.77 0.77 20.94
C GLY A 152 25.34 2.21 20.63
N GLY A 153 24.87 2.47 19.42
CA GLY A 153 24.40 3.77 18.96
C GLY A 153 22.91 3.99 19.22
N TYR A 154 22.54 5.26 19.22
CA TYR A 154 21.15 5.72 19.22
C TYR A 154 20.86 6.45 17.92
N MET A 155 19.64 6.32 17.44
CA MET A 155 19.16 7.03 16.28
C MET A 155 19.16 8.53 16.55
N LYS A 156 19.69 9.27 15.58
CA LYS A 156 19.75 10.72 15.61
C LYS A 156 18.75 11.30 14.62
N ALA A 157 18.17 12.44 14.99
CA ALA A 157 17.32 13.25 14.12
C ALA A 157 17.99 14.59 13.87
N ARG A 158 17.77 15.15 12.67
CA ARG A 158 18.08 16.54 12.40
C ARG A 158 17.07 17.43 13.14
N SER A 159 17.56 18.19 14.12
CA SER A 159 16.78 19.21 14.80
C SER A 159 17.21 20.58 14.30
N ALA A 160 16.29 21.28 13.63
CA ALA A 160 16.48 22.69 13.34
C ALA A 160 16.58 23.46 14.67
N ILE A 161 17.60 24.29 14.81
CA ILE A 161 17.67 25.24 15.92
C ILE A 161 16.82 26.44 15.53
N PRO A 162 15.83 26.85 16.35
CA PRO A 162 15.03 28.03 16.05
C PRO A 162 15.92 29.26 15.79
N GLY A 163 15.78 29.86 14.61
CA GLY A 163 16.52 31.07 14.24
C GLY A 163 17.86 30.83 13.54
N THR A 164 18.27 29.59 13.26
CA THR A 164 19.46 29.31 12.43
C THR A 164 19.10 28.39 11.25
N THR A 165 19.91 28.43 10.19
CA THR A 165 19.86 27.44 9.09
C THR A 165 20.61 26.17 9.43
N GLU A 166 21.23 26.11 10.61
CA GLU A 166 22.02 24.98 11.08
C GLU A 166 21.11 23.94 11.75
N SER A 167 21.38 22.67 11.44
CA SER A 167 20.72 21.54 12.07
C SER A 167 21.71 20.84 12.99
N THR A 168 21.29 20.55 14.22
CA THR A 168 22.05 19.68 15.13
C THR A 168 21.49 18.27 15.10
N GLU A 169 22.37 17.29 15.24
CA GLU A 169 21.94 15.91 15.47
C GLU A 169 21.62 15.72 16.95
N ARG A 170 20.41 15.25 17.24
CA ARG A 170 19.99 14.93 18.61
C ARG A 170 19.51 13.49 18.68
N ILE A 171 19.82 12.83 19.80
CA ILE A 171 19.26 11.51 20.10
C ILE A 171 17.74 11.63 20.07
N MET A 172 17.11 10.76 19.28
CA MET A 172 15.69 10.82 19.09
C MET A 172 14.97 10.25 20.31
N ILE A 173 14.23 11.12 21.00
CA ILE A 173 13.33 10.73 22.10
C ILE A 173 11.92 10.66 21.55
N VAL A 174 11.26 9.54 21.82
CA VAL A 174 9.94 9.24 21.29
C VAL A 174 8.98 8.99 22.45
N SER A 175 7.79 9.58 22.38
CA SER A 175 6.71 9.37 23.34
C SER A 175 5.57 8.60 22.67
N VAL A 176 5.12 7.51 23.30
CA VAL A 176 4.03 6.66 22.82
C VAL A 176 3.04 6.34 23.92
N PRO A 177 1.74 6.15 23.59
CA PRO A 177 0.78 5.63 24.55
C PRO A 177 1.25 4.28 25.11
N SER A 178 1.18 4.12 26.43
CA SER A 178 1.63 2.90 27.14
C SER A 178 0.99 1.60 26.64
N PHE A 179 -0.25 1.64 26.14
CA PHE A 179 -0.92 0.46 25.59
C PHE A 179 -0.34 0.01 24.23
N LEU A 180 0.40 0.88 23.53
CA LEU A 180 1.16 0.58 22.31
C LEU A 180 2.62 0.28 22.61
N VAL A 181 2.89 -0.33 23.76
CA VAL A 181 4.22 -0.74 24.18
C VAL A 181 4.21 -2.22 24.50
N LYS A 182 5.21 -2.94 23.99
CA LYS A 182 5.45 -4.35 24.31
C LYS A 182 6.91 -4.52 24.72
N PRO A 183 7.18 -5.05 25.93
CA PRO A 183 8.51 -5.50 26.31
C PRO A 183 8.94 -6.70 25.47
N ILE A 184 10.18 -6.63 25.01
CA ILE A 184 10.98 -7.74 24.50
C ILE A 184 12.01 -8.08 25.58
N ASN A 185 12.56 -9.28 25.60
CA ASN A 185 13.71 -9.61 26.44
C ASN A 185 14.90 -9.88 25.52
N PRO A 186 15.82 -8.92 25.31
CA PRO A 186 16.98 -9.15 24.45
C PRO A 186 17.94 -10.12 25.12
N GLU A 187 18.63 -10.92 24.32
CA GLU A 187 19.66 -11.82 24.81
C GLU A 187 21.01 -11.07 24.87
N PRO A 188 21.72 -11.08 26.01
CA PRO A 188 23.06 -10.53 26.06
C PRO A 188 23.99 -11.39 25.19
N THR A 189 24.76 -10.75 24.32
CA THR A 189 25.63 -11.44 23.35
C THR A 189 27.01 -10.83 23.35
N PHE A 190 28.03 -11.69 23.44
CA PHE A 190 29.43 -11.28 23.35
C PHE A 190 29.87 -11.22 21.89
N ILE A 191 30.31 -10.04 21.45
CA ILE A 191 30.60 -9.78 20.04
C ILE A 191 31.92 -10.44 19.63
N ARG A 192 32.91 -10.48 20.53
CA ARG A 192 34.26 -11.02 20.27
C ARG A 192 34.34 -12.52 19.97
N LEU A 193 33.24 -13.26 20.17
CA LEU A 193 33.19 -14.72 20.02
C LEU A 193 32.42 -15.13 18.75
N ARG A 194 32.03 -14.18 17.90
CA ARG A 194 31.17 -14.42 16.76
C ARG A 194 31.94 -14.30 15.45
N GLU A 195 32.26 -15.44 14.85
CA GLU A 195 32.83 -15.57 13.49
C GLU A 195 31.79 -15.25 12.39
N ASP A 196 30.50 -15.22 12.75
CA ASP A 196 29.34 -14.99 11.89
C ASP A 196 29.06 -13.50 11.59
N ILE A 197 29.82 -12.58 12.19
CA ILE A 197 29.67 -11.14 11.93
C ILE A 197 30.81 -10.71 11.00
N ASN A 198 30.48 -10.30 9.78
CA ASN A 198 31.44 -9.71 8.86
C ASN A 198 32.19 -8.56 9.56
N SER A 199 33.53 -8.57 9.50
CA SER A 199 34.41 -7.59 10.14
C SER A 199 34.04 -6.14 9.80
N ASP A 200 33.48 -5.93 8.62
CA ASP A 200 33.07 -4.60 8.16
C ASP A 200 31.84 -4.06 8.92
N ASN A 201 30.89 -4.92 9.27
CA ASN A 201 29.73 -4.56 10.10
C ASN A 201 30.12 -4.32 11.56
N PHE A 202 31.25 -4.88 11.98
CA PHE A 202 31.81 -4.73 13.32
C PHE A 202 32.31 -3.31 13.59
N LEU A 203 32.80 -2.61 12.55
CA LEU A 203 33.23 -1.21 12.66
C LEU A 203 32.07 -0.28 13.07
N GLU A 204 30.83 -0.68 12.82
CA GLU A 204 29.64 0.10 13.18
C GLU A 204 29.24 -0.09 14.64
N VAL A 205 29.72 -1.14 15.32
CA VAL A 205 29.37 -1.41 16.72
C VAL A 205 30.30 -0.63 17.64
N GLN A 206 29.78 0.48 18.16
CA GLN A 206 30.45 1.37 19.13
C GLN A 206 30.40 0.83 20.57
N GLY A 207 29.78 -0.33 20.78
CA GLY A 207 29.70 -1.01 22.07
C GLY A 207 31.00 -1.74 22.43
N GLY A 208 31.22 -2.01 23.72
CA GLY A 208 32.32 -2.84 24.19
C GLY A 208 32.23 -4.30 23.72
N GLN A 209 32.82 -5.23 24.46
CA GLN A 209 32.88 -6.65 24.05
C GLN A 209 31.52 -7.38 24.09
N SER A 210 30.49 -6.75 24.65
CA SER A 210 29.13 -7.29 24.83
C SER A 210 28.09 -6.30 24.33
N THR A 211 27.06 -6.81 23.66
CA THR A 211 25.89 -6.05 23.24
C THR A 211 24.60 -6.87 23.44
N TRP A 212 23.46 -6.29 23.07
CA TRP A 212 22.15 -6.94 23.10
C TRP A 212 21.79 -7.45 21.70
N GLN A 213 21.29 -8.68 21.65
CA GLN A 213 20.76 -9.33 20.46
C GLN A 213 19.24 -9.50 20.59
N VAL A 214 18.52 -9.29 19.50
CA VAL A 214 17.08 -9.53 19.40
C VAL A 214 16.81 -10.39 18.17
N SER A 215 16.17 -11.55 18.36
CA SER A 215 15.80 -12.39 17.22
C SER A 215 14.76 -11.71 16.33
N HIS A 216 14.85 -11.91 15.02
CA HIS A 216 13.88 -11.40 14.06
C HIS A 216 12.46 -11.87 14.40
N GLY A 217 12.31 -13.14 14.81
CA GLY A 217 11.02 -13.69 15.25
C GLY A 217 10.41 -12.94 16.44
N SER A 218 11.21 -12.56 17.43
CA SER A 218 10.73 -11.76 18.57
C SER A 218 10.31 -10.35 18.15
N LEU A 219 11.09 -9.73 17.25
CA LEU A 219 10.81 -8.39 16.74
C LEU A 219 9.50 -8.39 15.91
N GLN A 220 9.34 -9.38 15.03
CA GLN A 220 8.15 -9.63 14.22
C GLN A 220 6.91 -9.86 15.09
N ALA A 221 6.97 -10.79 16.05
CA ALA A 221 5.83 -11.12 16.91
C ALA A 221 5.38 -9.92 17.75
N ALA A 222 6.34 -9.16 18.27
CA ALA A 222 6.04 -7.98 19.07
C ALA A 222 5.46 -6.85 18.20
N TYR A 223 5.92 -6.74 16.96
CA TYR A 223 5.35 -5.82 15.97
C TYR A 223 3.90 -6.15 15.59
N GLU A 224 3.61 -7.40 15.24
CA GLU A 224 2.25 -7.87 14.89
C GLU A 224 1.27 -7.65 16.04
N LEU A 225 1.70 -7.98 17.27
CA LEU A 225 0.89 -7.75 18.48
C LEU A 225 0.59 -6.26 18.69
N LEU A 226 1.59 -5.39 18.49
CA LEU A 226 1.38 -3.95 18.61
C LEU A 226 0.40 -3.46 17.55
N TRP A 227 0.53 -3.93 16.31
CA TRP A 227 -0.37 -3.53 15.23
C TRP A 227 -1.82 -3.92 15.52
N MET A 228 -2.03 -5.17 15.94
CA MET A 228 -3.33 -5.67 16.37
C MET A 228 -3.95 -4.78 17.46
N LYS A 229 -3.16 -4.40 18.48
CA LYS A 229 -3.61 -3.49 19.54
C LYS A 229 -3.96 -2.10 19.03
N ALA A 230 -3.21 -1.57 18.06
CA ALA A 230 -3.50 -0.26 17.49
C ALA A 230 -4.80 -0.25 16.68
N VAL A 231 -5.06 -1.32 15.91
CA VAL A 231 -6.31 -1.52 15.17
C VAL A 231 -7.48 -1.67 16.14
N GLU A 232 -7.35 -2.52 17.18
CA GLU A 232 -8.37 -2.74 18.19
C GLU A 232 -8.73 -1.44 18.94
N ALA A 233 -7.71 -0.68 19.33
CA ALA A 233 -7.89 0.61 20.00
C ALA A 233 -8.28 1.75 19.05
N LYS A 234 -8.45 1.48 17.74
CA LYS A 234 -8.78 2.47 16.69
C LYS A 234 -7.87 3.69 16.74
N VAL A 235 -6.58 3.46 16.96
CA VAL A 235 -5.59 4.54 17.03
C VAL A 235 -5.53 5.23 15.68
N LEU A 236 -5.72 6.55 15.68
CA LEU A 236 -5.53 7.35 14.47
C LEU A 236 -4.06 7.24 14.07
N LEU A 237 -3.76 6.76 12.87
CA LEU A 237 -2.36 6.57 12.42
C LEU A 237 -1.56 7.89 12.44
N LYS A 238 -2.22 9.02 12.18
CA LYS A 238 -1.63 10.37 12.32
C LYS A 238 -1.22 10.75 13.75
N SER A 239 -1.73 10.04 14.76
CA SER A 239 -1.34 10.23 16.17
C SER A 239 -0.10 9.41 16.55
N ILE A 240 0.30 8.46 15.71
CA ILE A 240 1.53 7.69 15.87
C ILE A 240 2.70 8.60 15.51
N ALA A 241 3.63 8.79 16.44
CA ALA A 241 4.78 9.66 16.19
C ALA A 241 5.63 9.14 15.02
N THR A 242 5.78 9.99 14.00
CA THR A 242 6.62 9.79 12.82
C THR A 242 8.08 10.09 13.15
N VAL A 243 8.97 9.42 12.43
CA VAL A 243 10.41 9.46 12.66
C VAL A 243 11.10 9.72 11.34
N THR A 244 11.93 10.77 11.29
CA THR A 244 12.79 11.10 10.15
C THR A 244 14.24 11.07 10.64
N PRO A 245 14.95 9.94 10.46
CA PRO A 245 16.33 9.82 10.92
C PRO A 245 17.24 10.78 10.12
N SER A 246 18.38 11.16 10.69
CA SER A 246 19.41 11.91 9.95
C SER A 246 20.10 11.04 8.89
N ASP A 247 20.17 9.74 9.13
CA ASP A 247 20.67 8.71 8.22
C ASP A 247 19.53 7.77 7.79
N ALA A 248 19.25 7.74 6.49
CA ALA A 248 18.20 6.90 5.91
C ALA A 248 18.52 5.39 5.99
N LYS A 249 19.79 5.01 6.21
CA LYS A 249 20.20 3.60 6.42
C LYS A 249 19.90 3.12 7.83
N ALA A 250 19.86 4.03 8.80
CA ALA A 250 19.63 3.69 10.20
C ALA A 250 18.15 3.35 10.50
N PHE A 251 17.22 3.82 9.67
CA PHE A 251 15.79 3.52 9.84
C PHE A 251 14.96 3.70 8.55
N PRO A 252 13.98 2.82 8.25
CA PRO A 252 13.62 1.58 8.95
C PRO A 252 14.81 0.62 9.06
N TYR A 253 14.82 -0.25 10.10
CA TYR A 253 15.88 -1.27 10.23
C TYR A 253 15.92 -2.08 8.94
N GLN A 254 17.12 -2.45 8.47
CA GLN A 254 17.29 -3.15 7.20
C GLN A 254 17.87 -4.55 7.43
N LEU A 255 17.51 -5.49 6.56
CA LEU A 255 18.19 -6.78 6.41
C LEU A 255 19.54 -6.57 5.72
N PHE A 256 20.35 -7.63 5.67
CA PHE A 256 21.69 -7.58 5.07
C PHE A 256 21.67 -7.22 3.56
N ASP A 257 20.55 -7.46 2.87
CA ASP A 257 20.33 -7.13 1.47
C ASP A 257 19.83 -5.69 1.26
N GLY A 258 19.68 -4.90 2.33
CA GLY A 258 19.16 -3.54 2.30
C GLY A 258 17.64 -3.45 2.25
N THR A 259 16.92 -4.58 2.20
CA THR A 259 15.46 -4.56 2.30
C THR A 259 15.04 -4.17 3.71
N PRO A 260 13.95 -3.40 3.88
CA PRO A 260 13.57 -3.00 5.23
C PRO A 260 12.99 -4.17 6.01
N ALA A 261 13.51 -4.36 7.22
CA ALA A 261 13.03 -5.31 8.20
C ALA A 261 11.74 -4.81 8.88
N VAL A 262 10.82 -5.73 9.14
CA VAL A 262 9.62 -5.52 9.98
C VAL A 262 8.72 -4.39 9.45
N ILE A 263 8.24 -4.53 8.20
CA ILE A 263 7.20 -3.67 7.63
C ILE A 263 5.84 -4.39 7.68
N SER A 264 4.79 -3.74 8.22
CA SER A 264 3.40 -4.11 7.95
C SER A 264 2.95 -3.37 6.71
N LEU A 265 2.81 -4.13 5.64
CA LEU A 265 2.17 -3.66 4.42
C LEU A 265 0.75 -3.14 4.71
N GLU A 266 0.02 -3.79 5.61
CA GLU A 266 -1.33 -3.36 6.02
C GLU A 266 -1.30 -1.98 6.68
N ALA A 267 -0.34 -1.72 7.59
CA ALA A 267 -0.21 -0.44 8.24
C ALA A 267 0.19 0.68 7.29
N CYS A 268 1.12 0.41 6.38
CA CYS A 268 1.49 1.33 5.31
C CYS A 268 0.27 1.67 4.44
N ASN A 269 -0.51 0.67 4.04
CA ASN A 269 -1.71 0.87 3.22
C ASN A 269 -2.77 1.70 3.94
N LEU A 270 -3.03 1.39 5.22
CA LEU A 270 -3.98 2.17 6.02
C LEU A 270 -3.50 3.62 6.24
N LEU A 271 -2.20 3.84 6.41
CA LEU A 271 -1.64 5.17 6.54
C LEU A 271 -1.87 5.99 5.26
N LEU A 272 -1.47 5.43 4.12
CA LEU A 272 -1.64 6.06 2.81
C LEU A 272 -3.12 6.40 2.58
N ALA A 273 -4.03 5.47 2.92
CA ALA A 273 -5.47 5.72 2.86
C ALA A 273 -5.91 6.86 3.80
N SER A 274 -5.37 6.92 5.03
CA SER A 274 -5.75 7.92 6.06
C SER A 274 -5.25 9.34 5.77
N GLU A 275 -4.15 9.47 5.05
CA GLU A 275 -3.60 10.77 4.66
C GLU A 275 -4.41 11.42 3.54
N GLY A 276 -5.38 10.69 2.97
CA GLY A 276 -6.06 11.11 1.74
C GLY A 276 -5.07 11.24 0.59
N GLU A 277 -3.85 10.77 0.78
CA GLU A 277 -2.86 10.69 -0.27
C GLU A 277 -3.38 9.64 -1.24
N ARG A 278 -3.54 10.07 -2.49
CA ARG A 278 -4.04 9.17 -3.52
C ARG A 278 -2.99 8.08 -3.67
N ILE A 279 -3.41 6.84 -3.43
CA ILE A 279 -2.62 5.66 -3.82
C ILE A 279 -2.24 5.89 -5.28
N SER A 280 -0.97 6.21 -5.48
CA SER A 280 -0.45 6.66 -6.77
C SER A 280 0.41 5.61 -7.43
N VAL A 281 0.66 4.48 -6.77
CA VAL A 281 1.39 3.34 -7.33
C VAL A 281 0.43 2.17 -7.39
N CYS A 282 0.29 1.58 -8.58
CA CYS A 282 -0.57 0.44 -8.79
C CYS A 282 0.00 -0.80 -8.10
N PRO A 283 -0.77 -1.54 -7.28
CA PRO A 283 -0.24 -2.72 -6.61
C PRO A 283 0.03 -3.91 -7.56
N LEU A 284 -0.47 -3.89 -8.80
CA LEU A 284 -0.32 -5.04 -9.72
C LEU A 284 0.77 -4.85 -10.77
N CYS A 285 1.11 -3.62 -11.13
CA CYS A 285 2.13 -3.34 -12.15
C CYS A 285 3.12 -2.26 -11.72
N GLU A 286 3.04 -1.79 -10.48
CA GLU A 286 3.91 -0.76 -9.88
C GLU A 286 3.95 0.57 -10.64
N ALA A 287 3.09 0.75 -11.64
CA ALA A 287 3.00 1.97 -12.40
C ALA A 287 2.52 3.13 -11.52
N LYS A 288 3.19 4.28 -11.65
CA LYS A 288 2.74 5.51 -11.01
C LYS A 288 1.57 6.10 -11.81
N VAL A 289 0.40 6.20 -11.18
CA VAL A 289 -0.87 6.58 -11.82
C VAL A 289 -1.56 7.72 -11.08
N VAL A 290 -2.16 8.61 -11.87
CA VAL A 290 -2.89 9.79 -11.35
C VAL A 290 -4.32 9.41 -10.93
N ASP A 291 -4.91 8.42 -11.60
CA ASP A 291 -6.27 7.94 -11.36
C ASP A 291 -6.27 6.42 -11.22
N MET A 292 -6.14 5.96 -9.97
CA MET A 292 -6.10 4.53 -9.65
C MET A 292 -7.35 3.81 -10.14
N ARG A 293 -8.54 4.40 -10.05
CA ARG A 293 -9.78 3.76 -10.53
C ARG A 293 -9.73 3.48 -12.03
N SER A 294 -9.31 4.48 -12.80
CA SER A 294 -9.27 4.33 -14.25
C SER A 294 -8.26 3.28 -14.68
N HIS A 295 -7.09 3.30 -14.04
CA HIS A 295 -6.06 2.32 -14.27
C HIS A 295 -6.53 0.91 -13.89
N ILE A 296 -7.01 0.71 -12.66
CA ILE A 296 -7.53 -0.58 -12.17
C ILE A 296 -8.66 -1.11 -13.05
N GLY A 297 -9.58 -0.25 -13.49
CA GLY A 297 -10.66 -0.64 -14.39
C GLY A 297 -10.17 -1.15 -15.74
N GLN A 298 -9.08 -0.58 -16.28
CA GLN A 298 -8.49 -1.04 -17.54
C GLN A 298 -7.96 -2.47 -17.42
N HIS A 299 -7.27 -2.79 -16.33
CA HIS A 299 -6.79 -4.15 -16.11
C HIS A 299 -7.91 -5.17 -15.95
N ILE A 300 -8.99 -4.82 -15.22
CA ILE A 300 -10.19 -5.68 -15.14
C ILE A 300 -10.79 -5.92 -16.52
N LEU A 301 -10.89 -4.87 -17.35
CA LEU A 301 -11.43 -4.96 -18.71
C LEU A 301 -10.53 -5.80 -19.64
N CYS A 302 -9.22 -5.61 -19.58
CA CYS A 302 -8.27 -6.40 -20.36
C CYS A 302 -8.35 -7.88 -19.98
N ALA A 303 -8.33 -8.18 -18.68
CA ALA A 303 -8.45 -9.54 -18.17
C ALA A 303 -9.78 -10.20 -18.58
N SER A 304 -10.92 -9.52 -18.39
CA SER A 304 -12.24 -10.07 -18.74
C SER A 304 -12.46 -10.23 -20.25
N SER A 305 -11.71 -9.48 -21.07
CA SER A 305 -11.78 -9.56 -22.53
C SER A 305 -10.67 -10.43 -23.14
N ASN A 306 -9.87 -11.13 -22.32
CA ASN A 306 -8.67 -11.87 -22.75
C ASN A 306 -7.73 -11.02 -23.64
N THR A 307 -7.68 -9.72 -23.40
CA THR A 307 -6.80 -8.79 -24.11
C THR A 307 -5.47 -8.71 -23.37
N PRO A 308 -4.32 -8.92 -24.03
CA PRO A 308 -3.03 -8.86 -23.37
C PRO A 308 -2.80 -7.47 -22.80
N GLU A 309 -2.28 -7.42 -21.58
CA GLU A 309 -1.95 -6.16 -20.94
C GLU A 309 -0.67 -5.55 -21.54
N ILE A 310 -0.64 -4.22 -21.64
CA ILE A 310 0.50 -3.47 -22.18
C ILE A 310 1.65 -3.41 -21.17
N VAL A 311 1.31 -3.43 -19.88
CA VAL A 311 2.26 -3.29 -18.78
C VAL A 311 2.54 -4.67 -18.20
N SER A 312 3.80 -4.94 -17.84
CA SER A 312 4.14 -6.16 -17.11
C SER A 312 3.43 -6.17 -15.76
N MET A 313 2.77 -7.30 -15.48
CA MET A 313 2.02 -7.51 -14.24
C MET A 313 2.83 -8.36 -13.27
N ASN A 314 2.93 -7.89 -12.04
CA ASN A 314 3.51 -8.64 -10.92
C ASN A 314 2.51 -9.67 -10.36
N GLU A 315 1.23 -9.32 -10.37
CA GLU A 315 0.13 -10.20 -9.93
C GLU A 315 -1.00 -10.19 -10.98
N PRO A 316 -1.59 -11.34 -11.33
CA PRO A 316 -2.74 -11.39 -12.23
C PRO A 316 -4.00 -10.78 -11.60
N VAL A 317 -4.92 -10.31 -12.42
CA VAL A 317 -6.28 -9.92 -11.98
C VAL A 317 -7.01 -11.15 -11.46
N GLY A 318 -7.77 -11.01 -10.37
CA GLY A 318 -8.56 -12.09 -9.82
C GLY A 318 -9.62 -12.60 -10.80
N ASN A 319 -9.78 -13.92 -10.85
CA ASN A 319 -10.58 -14.60 -11.88
C ASN A 319 -12.11 -14.53 -11.65
N VAL A 320 -12.54 -14.24 -10.41
CA VAL A 320 -13.97 -14.29 -10.04
C VAL A 320 -14.40 -12.99 -9.40
N LEU A 321 -15.23 -12.21 -10.07
CA LEU A 321 -15.76 -10.93 -9.58
C LEU A 321 -14.68 -10.03 -8.92
N PRO A 322 -13.57 -9.70 -9.60
CA PRO A 322 -12.44 -8.98 -9.01
C PRO A 322 -12.83 -7.63 -8.41
N CYS A 323 -12.25 -7.27 -7.27
CA CYS A 323 -12.54 -5.99 -6.61
C CYS A 323 -12.19 -4.79 -7.51
N GLY A 324 -13.09 -3.82 -7.68
CA GLY A 324 -12.83 -2.58 -8.42
C GLY A 324 -11.77 -1.65 -7.78
N PHE A 325 -11.25 -1.98 -6.60
CA PHE A 325 -10.16 -1.27 -5.93
C PHE A 325 -8.83 -2.02 -6.01
N CYS A 326 -8.79 -3.29 -5.60
CA CYS A 326 -7.54 -4.06 -5.49
C CYS A 326 -7.41 -5.19 -6.53
N ARG A 327 -8.47 -5.47 -7.29
CA ARG A 327 -8.57 -6.52 -8.32
C ARG A 327 -8.46 -7.96 -7.82
N ARG A 328 -8.31 -8.18 -6.52
CA ARG A 328 -8.34 -9.52 -5.93
C ARG A 328 -9.78 -10.02 -5.84
N SER A 329 -9.92 -11.34 -5.93
CA SER A 329 -11.18 -12.07 -5.87
C SER A 329 -11.32 -12.79 -4.52
N GLY A 330 -12.56 -13.03 -4.09
CA GLY A 330 -12.86 -13.88 -2.93
C GLY A 330 -12.50 -13.30 -1.55
N LEU A 331 -11.97 -12.07 -1.48
CA LEU A 331 -11.63 -11.42 -0.22
C LEU A 331 -12.88 -10.80 0.43
N PRO A 332 -13.25 -11.17 1.67
CA PRO A 332 -14.44 -10.64 2.34
C PRO A 332 -14.35 -9.13 2.59
N GLU A 333 -13.14 -8.58 2.75
CA GLU A 333 -12.93 -7.14 2.86
C GLU A 333 -13.23 -6.39 1.55
N CYS A 334 -13.17 -7.09 0.41
CA CYS A 334 -13.43 -6.52 -0.90
C CYS A 334 -14.92 -6.54 -1.28
N SER A 335 -15.77 -7.17 -0.47
CA SER A 335 -17.22 -7.05 -0.59
C SER A 335 -17.62 -5.56 -0.52
N ILE A 336 -18.59 -5.20 -1.36
CA ILE A 336 -19.08 -3.84 -1.47
C ILE A 336 -20.59 -3.82 -1.33
N THR A 337 -21.09 -2.92 -0.51
CA THR A 337 -22.52 -2.71 -0.31
C THR A 337 -22.89 -1.33 -0.81
N ILE A 338 -24.09 -1.19 -1.38
CA ILE A 338 -24.62 0.10 -1.83
C ILE A 338 -25.94 0.40 -1.09
N LYS A 339 -26.00 1.59 -0.52
CA LYS A 339 -27.21 2.19 0.05
C LYS A 339 -27.72 3.20 -0.97
N VAL A 340 -28.93 2.98 -1.46
CA VAL A 340 -29.60 3.87 -2.42
C VAL A 340 -30.68 4.67 -1.68
N PRO A 341 -30.36 5.85 -1.14
CA PRO A 341 -31.34 6.70 -0.49
C PRO A 341 -32.32 7.30 -1.51
N ALA A 342 -33.57 7.53 -1.10
CA ALA A 342 -34.62 8.00 -2.02
C ALA A 342 -34.37 9.39 -2.64
N SER A 343 -33.57 10.23 -1.97
CA SER A 343 -33.37 11.64 -2.35
C SER A 343 -31.92 12.08 -2.41
N SER A 344 -30.96 11.16 -2.33
CA SER A 344 -29.53 11.48 -2.39
C SER A 344 -28.77 10.49 -3.29
N PRO A 345 -27.54 10.85 -3.71
CA PRO A 345 -26.72 9.93 -4.47
C PRO A 345 -26.47 8.63 -3.71
N PRO A 346 -26.28 7.50 -4.42
CA PRO A 346 -25.90 6.24 -3.78
C PRO A 346 -24.63 6.40 -2.95
N VAL A 347 -24.63 5.78 -1.77
CA VAL A 347 -23.47 5.68 -0.87
C VAL A 347 -23.05 4.23 -0.86
N TRP A 348 -21.75 3.95 -0.97
CA TRP A 348 -21.21 2.59 -0.89
C TRP A 348 -20.23 2.46 0.26
N GLU A 349 -20.15 1.24 0.78
CA GLU A 349 -19.27 0.85 1.88
C GLU A 349 -18.50 -0.41 1.47
N THR A 350 -17.19 -0.40 1.69
CA THR A 350 -16.30 -1.55 1.50
C THR A 350 -15.24 -1.52 2.61
N LYS A 351 -14.56 -2.63 2.85
CA LYS A 351 -13.41 -2.72 3.78
C LYS A 351 -12.08 -2.89 3.02
N CYS A 352 -12.10 -2.74 1.70
CA CYS A 352 -10.91 -2.93 0.88
C CYS A 352 -9.84 -1.92 1.29
N ILE A 353 -8.62 -2.39 1.57
CA ILE A 353 -7.50 -1.53 1.98
C ILE A 353 -7.10 -0.53 0.89
N PHE A 354 -7.45 -0.79 -0.37
CA PHE A 354 -7.22 0.08 -1.53
C PHE A 354 -8.43 0.98 -1.86
N GLN A 355 -9.42 1.05 -0.97
CA GLN A 355 -10.57 1.92 -1.12
C GLN A 355 -10.12 3.38 -1.26
N HIS A 356 -10.65 4.03 -2.29
CA HIS A 356 -10.55 5.47 -2.44
C HIS A 356 -11.93 6.07 -2.72
N THR A 357 -12.15 7.31 -2.27
CA THR A 357 -13.41 8.01 -2.49
C THR A 357 -13.48 8.59 -3.89
N PHE A 358 -14.61 8.42 -4.56
CA PHE A 358 -14.92 9.12 -5.81
C PHE A 358 -16.37 9.59 -5.79
N LYS A 359 -16.75 10.48 -6.71
CA LYS A 359 -18.14 10.93 -6.86
C LYS A 359 -18.86 10.01 -7.84
N TYR A 360 -19.91 9.34 -7.38
CA TYR A 360 -20.64 8.32 -8.16
C TYR A 360 -21.07 8.80 -9.54
N GLY A 361 -21.83 9.90 -9.64
CA GLY A 361 -22.38 10.36 -10.92
C GLY A 361 -21.31 10.70 -11.97
N PHE A 362 -20.17 11.25 -11.54
CA PHE A 362 -19.04 11.52 -12.45
C PHE A 362 -18.35 10.22 -12.90
N ALA A 363 -18.24 9.24 -12.00
CA ALA A 363 -17.66 7.95 -12.32
C ALA A 363 -18.57 7.16 -13.28
N ASP A 364 -19.86 7.11 -13.00
CA ASP A 364 -20.84 6.41 -13.82
C ASP A 364 -21.05 7.08 -15.18
N THR A 365 -20.83 8.39 -15.34
CA THR A 365 -20.90 9.01 -16.67
C THR A 365 -19.66 8.70 -17.51
N GLY A 366 -18.49 8.61 -16.87
CA GLY A 366 -17.20 8.59 -17.58
C GLY A 366 -16.88 9.93 -18.26
N SER A 367 -15.66 10.06 -18.78
CA SER A 367 -15.25 11.20 -19.60
C SER A 367 -14.10 10.80 -20.52
N LYS A 368 -13.77 11.63 -21.51
CA LYS A 368 -12.61 11.39 -22.40
C LYS A 368 -11.29 11.19 -21.62
N ASN A 369 -11.12 11.95 -20.52
CA ASN A 369 -9.90 11.88 -19.69
C ASN A 369 -9.96 10.79 -18.61
N LYS A 370 -11.16 10.27 -18.33
CA LYS A 370 -11.43 9.24 -17.31
C LYS A 370 -12.50 8.29 -17.86
N PRO A 371 -12.14 7.43 -18.82
CA PRO A 371 -13.11 6.62 -19.55
C PRO A 371 -13.74 5.56 -18.65
N CYS A 372 -13.03 5.08 -17.61
CA CYS A 372 -13.50 4.04 -16.71
C CYS A 372 -14.80 4.42 -15.97
N ARG A 373 -15.86 3.66 -16.25
CA ARG A 373 -17.16 3.70 -15.56
C ARG A 373 -17.33 2.55 -14.58
N ASN A 374 -16.24 1.93 -14.11
CA ASN A 374 -16.33 0.85 -13.11
C ASN A 374 -16.83 1.41 -11.78
N VAL A 375 -18.12 1.23 -11.52
CA VAL A 375 -18.81 1.67 -10.31
C VAL A 375 -19.58 0.49 -9.71
N PRO A 376 -19.84 0.50 -8.39
CA PRO A 376 -20.69 -0.52 -7.77
C PRO A 376 -22.13 -0.31 -8.21
N LEU A 377 -22.77 -1.36 -8.72
CA LEU A 377 -24.15 -1.37 -9.19
C LEU A 377 -24.98 -2.31 -8.33
N LYS A 378 -26.23 -1.92 -8.06
CA LYS A 378 -27.24 -2.84 -7.56
C LYS A 378 -27.72 -3.72 -8.72
N CYS A 379 -27.64 -5.04 -8.58
CA CYS A 379 -28.32 -5.94 -9.53
C CYS A 379 -29.84 -5.84 -9.33
N THR A 380 -30.56 -5.36 -10.34
CA THR A 380 -32.02 -5.25 -10.29
C THR A 380 -32.72 -6.59 -10.49
N LEU A 381 -31.98 -7.64 -10.90
CA LEU A 381 -32.50 -9.00 -11.01
C LEU A 381 -32.53 -9.70 -9.64
N CYS A 382 -31.45 -9.60 -8.84
CA CYS A 382 -31.46 -10.09 -7.44
C CYS A 382 -32.40 -9.28 -6.55
N HIS A 383 -32.50 -7.97 -6.81
CA HIS A 383 -33.22 -7.03 -5.94
C HIS A 383 -34.19 -6.18 -6.75
N PRO A 384 -35.27 -6.78 -7.30
CA PRO A 384 -36.24 -6.08 -8.11
C PRO A 384 -36.83 -4.90 -7.33
N SER A 385 -36.85 -3.74 -7.97
CA SER A 385 -37.54 -2.57 -7.41
C SER A 385 -39.03 -2.85 -7.47
N LEU A 386 -39.64 -3.19 -6.33
CA LEU A 386 -41.08 -3.34 -6.26
C LEU A 386 -41.74 -2.00 -6.66
N PRO A 387 -42.71 -2.00 -7.58
CA PRO A 387 -43.46 -0.78 -7.88
C PRO A 387 -44.11 -0.27 -6.59
N PRO A 388 -44.20 1.06 -6.40
CA PRO A 388 -44.87 1.61 -5.23
C PRO A 388 -46.30 1.09 -5.18
N GLU A 389 -46.70 0.45 -4.08
CA GLU A 389 -48.06 -0.09 -3.95
C GLU A 389 -49.08 1.05 -4.15
N PRO A 390 -50.02 0.91 -5.10
CA PRO A 390 -51.00 1.95 -5.37
C PRO A 390 -51.83 2.23 -4.11
N GLY A 391 -51.84 3.50 -3.67
CA GLY A 391 -52.60 3.95 -2.51
C GLY A 391 -51.82 4.10 -1.20
N LYS A 392 -50.58 3.60 -1.11
CA LYS A 392 -49.71 3.89 0.05
C LYS A 392 -48.86 5.13 -0.22
N SER A 393 -49.46 6.28 0.08
CA SER A 393 -48.80 7.59 0.15
C SER A 393 -47.43 7.49 0.85
N THR A 394 -46.36 7.62 0.05
CA THR A 394 -45.00 8.06 0.43
C THR A 394 -44.50 7.66 1.83
N ARG A 395 -44.72 6.42 2.25
CA ARG A 395 -44.02 5.89 3.42
C ARG A 395 -42.54 5.88 3.04
N ARG A 396 -41.73 6.73 3.68
CA ARG A 396 -40.28 6.85 3.46
C ARG A 396 -39.71 5.44 3.27
N LEU A 397 -39.36 5.10 2.04
CA LEU A 397 -38.72 3.82 1.74
C LEU A 397 -37.46 3.78 2.59
N LEU A 398 -37.38 2.81 3.49
CA LEU A 398 -36.17 2.60 4.27
C LEU A 398 -35.02 2.43 3.27
N ALA A 399 -33.90 3.13 3.50
CA ALA A 399 -32.72 2.94 2.69
C ALA A 399 -32.29 1.47 2.82
N ILE A 400 -32.47 0.71 1.73
CA ILE A 400 -32.06 -0.69 1.68
C ILE A 400 -30.58 -0.71 1.34
N SER A 401 -29.79 -1.34 2.21
CA SER A 401 -28.40 -1.69 1.91
C SER A 401 -28.43 -3.04 1.19
N VAL A 402 -27.87 -3.10 -0.01
CA VAL A 402 -27.77 -4.33 -0.79
C VAL A 402 -26.33 -4.58 -1.19
N ASP A 403 -26.00 -5.84 -1.43
CA ASP A 403 -24.70 -6.19 -2.02
C ASP A 403 -24.63 -5.60 -3.43
N ALA A 404 -23.49 -4.96 -3.70
CA ALA A 404 -23.24 -4.29 -4.95
C ALA A 404 -22.20 -5.05 -5.76
N ILE A 405 -22.29 -4.89 -7.07
CA ILE A 405 -21.47 -5.60 -8.03
C ILE A 405 -20.80 -4.57 -8.90
N TRP A 406 -19.48 -4.64 -9.02
CA TRP A 406 -18.75 -3.76 -9.91
C TRP A 406 -19.29 -3.89 -11.33
N ARG A 407 -19.50 -2.77 -12.01
CA ARG A 407 -20.07 -2.73 -13.38
C ARG A 407 -19.42 -3.75 -14.31
N TYR A 408 -18.09 -3.83 -14.30
CA TYR A 408 -17.35 -4.75 -15.18
C TYR A 408 -17.50 -6.23 -14.80
N ASN A 409 -17.96 -6.51 -13.59
CA ASN A 409 -18.21 -7.86 -13.10
C ASN A 409 -19.68 -8.29 -13.26
N MET A 410 -20.56 -7.38 -13.69
CA MET A 410 -22.00 -7.65 -13.72
C MET A 410 -22.37 -8.75 -14.71
N ILE A 411 -21.62 -8.91 -15.81
CA ILE A 411 -21.87 -10.01 -16.75
C ILE A 411 -21.57 -11.35 -16.13
N GLU A 412 -20.40 -11.48 -15.51
CA GLU A 412 -20.02 -12.71 -14.81
C GLU A 412 -21.06 -13.05 -13.73
N HIS A 413 -21.51 -12.05 -12.96
CA HIS A 413 -22.59 -12.22 -12.01
C HIS A 413 -23.89 -12.72 -12.66
N ILE A 414 -24.34 -12.11 -13.76
CA ILE A 414 -25.57 -12.56 -14.45
C ILE A 414 -25.39 -13.99 -14.98
N LEU A 415 -24.21 -14.34 -15.51
CA LEU A 415 -23.96 -15.70 -15.99
C LEU A 415 -24.07 -16.75 -14.87
N ASN A 416 -23.65 -16.39 -13.65
CA ASN A 416 -23.61 -17.29 -12.50
C ASN A 416 -24.93 -17.33 -11.71
N GLU A 417 -25.56 -16.18 -11.47
CA GLU A 417 -26.72 -16.06 -10.57
C GLU A 417 -28.06 -15.92 -11.31
N HIS A 418 -28.03 -15.72 -12.63
CA HIS A 418 -29.19 -15.43 -13.47
C HIS A 418 -29.15 -16.23 -14.78
N GLU A 419 -29.08 -17.55 -14.64
CA GLU A 419 -28.94 -18.48 -15.75
C GLU A 419 -30.08 -18.44 -16.79
N GLU A 420 -31.23 -17.95 -16.37
CA GLU A 420 -32.41 -17.75 -17.20
C GLU A 420 -32.27 -16.66 -18.28
N TYR A 421 -31.28 -15.78 -18.18
CA TYR A 421 -31.07 -14.68 -19.14
C TYR A 421 -29.96 -14.97 -20.14
N SER A 422 -30.25 -14.65 -21.41
CA SER A 422 -29.26 -14.61 -22.49
C SER A 422 -28.44 -13.32 -22.42
N ILE A 423 -27.13 -13.42 -22.64
CA ILE A 423 -26.22 -12.27 -22.73
C ILE A 423 -25.54 -12.31 -24.10
N PRO A 424 -25.62 -11.23 -24.90
CA PRO A 424 -24.91 -11.12 -26.16
C PRO A 424 -23.43 -11.52 -26.01
N SER A 425 -22.93 -12.32 -26.95
CA SER A 425 -21.54 -12.83 -27.00
C SER A 425 -21.15 -13.87 -25.93
N HIS A 426 -21.99 -14.16 -24.93
CA HIS A 426 -21.65 -15.11 -23.85
C HIS A 426 -22.64 -16.28 -23.72
N ARG A 427 -23.94 -16.02 -23.86
CA ARG A 427 -24.97 -17.06 -23.75
C ARG A 427 -26.14 -16.73 -24.67
N THR A 428 -26.36 -17.56 -25.68
CA THR A 428 -27.44 -17.39 -26.66
C THR A 428 -28.77 -18.02 -26.22
N SER A 429 -28.74 -18.94 -25.25
CA SER A 429 -29.94 -19.54 -24.65
C SER A 429 -30.49 -18.67 -23.51
N GLY A 430 -31.80 -18.44 -23.47
CA GLY A 430 -32.47 -17.75 -22.37
C GLY A 430 -33.35 -16.59 -22.81
N VAL A 431 -33.94 -15.91 -21.84
CA VAL A 431 -34.73 -14.69 -22.06
C VAL A 431 -33.79 -13.51 -22.28
N ALA A 432 -34.15 -12.61 -23.21
CA ALA A 432 -33.38 -11.40 -23.43
C ALA A 432 -33.24 -10.59 -22.12
N LEU A 433 -32.02 -10.16 -21.81
CA LEU A 433 -31.75 -9.36 -20.62
C LEU A 433 -32.56 -8.05 -20.64
N PRO A 434 -33.19 -7.62 -19.52
CA PRO A 434 -33.93 -6.37 -19.51
C PRO A 434 -33.08 -5.19 -19.95
N VAL A 435 -33.62 -4.35 -20.84
CA VAL A 435 -32.89 -3.23 -21.47
C VAL A 435 -32.21 -2.32 -20.44
N VAL A 436 -32.86 -2.09 -19.29
CA VAL A 436 -32.30 -1.26 -18.21
C VAL A 436 -31.02 -1.88 -17.62
N VAL A 437 -31.00 -3.20 -17.43
CA VAL A 437 -29.80 -3.91 -16.95
C VAL A 437 -28.71 -3.87 -18.03
N TRP A 438 -29.07 -4.16 -19.28
CA TRP A 438 -28.13 -4.12 -20.40
C TRP A 438 -27.47 -2.74 -20.57
N MET A 439 -28.23 -1.66 -20.51
CA MET A 439 -27.70 -0.30 -20.61
C MET A 439 -26.79 0.07 -19.42
N GLY A 440 -27.06 -0.51 -18.24
CA GLY A 440 -26.22 -0.35 -17.05
C GLY A 440 -24.84 -1.01 -17.19
N ILE A 441 -24.76 -2.15 -17.89
CA ILE A 441 -23.53 -2.95 -17.99
C ILE A 441 -22.74 -2.71 -19.27
N LYS A 442 -23.39 -2.27 -20.35
CA LYS A 442 -22.76 -2.05 -21.65
C LYS A 442 -21.56 -1.11 -21.53
N LEU A 443 -20.44 -1.53 -22.13
CA LEU A 443 -19.24 -0.70 -22.28
C LEU A 443 -19.46 0.39 -23.34
N THR A 444 -18.94 1.59 -23.06
CA THR A 444 -18.93 2.68 -24.03
C THR A 444 -17.79 2.53 -25.03
N GLU A 445 -17.90 3.19 -26.19
CA GLU A 445 -16.80 3.22 -27.16
C GLU A 445 -15.52 3.85 -26.58
N LEU A 446 -15.66 4.78 -25.63
CA LEU A 446 -14.53 5.38 -24.91
C LEU A 446 -13.80 4.34 -24.03
N GLU A 447 -14.54 3.49 -23.33
CA GLU A 447 -13.95 2.42 -22.51
C GLU A 447 -13.27 1.35 -23.35
N GLN A 448 -13.93 0.94 -24.45
CA GLN A 448 -13.39 -0.04 -25.39
C GLN A 448 -12.11 0.47 -26.04
N SER A 449 -12.12 1.70 -26.57
CA SER A 449 -10.94 2.29 -27.20
C SER A 449 -9.79 2.52 -26.21
N ALA A 450 -10.08 3.00 -25.00
CA ALA A 450 -9.06 3.19 -23.96
C ALA A 450 -8.41 1.87 -23.53
N SER A 451 -9.17 0.77 -23.54
CA SER A 451 -8.69 -0.56 -23.15
C SER A 451 -8.24 -1.42 -24.33
N ARG A 452 -8.25 -0.87 -25.56
CA ARG A 452 -7.91 -1.59 -26.81
C ARG A 452 -8.75 -2.86 -27.04
N ILE A 453 -9.99 -2.86 -26.56
CA ILE A 453 -10.94 -3.97 -26.77
C ILE A 453 -11.58 -3.83 -28.15
N VAL A 454 -11.60 -4.93 -28.91
CA VAL A 454 -12.22 -4.99 -30.24
C VAL A 454 -13.73 -4.74 -30.12
N LYS A 455 -14.27 -3.82 -30.94
CA LYS A 455 -15.68 -3.39 -30.88
C LYS A 455 -16.67 -4.54 -31.07
N GLU A 456 -16.29 -5.56 -31.84
CA GLU A 456 -17.15 -6.67 -32.26
C GLU A 456 -17.67 -7.50 -31.08
N HIS A 457 -16.93 -7.56 -29.97
CA HIS A 457 -17.31 -8.40 -28.83
C HIS A 457 -18.59 -7.93 -28.10
N TRP A 458 -19.07 -6.70 -28.36
CA TRP A 458 -20.10 -6.04 -27.53
C TRP A 458 -21.27 -5.43 -28.32
N GLN A 459 -21.36 -5.70 -29.61
CA GLN A 459 -22.48 -5.25 -30.43
C GLN A 459 -23.63 -6.25 -30.32
N VAL A 460 -24.74 -5.84 -29.71
CA VAL A 460 -26.01 -6.54 -29.89
C VAL A 460 -26.42 -6.31 -31.34
N GLY A 461 -26.54 -7.38 -32.11
CA GLY A 461 -27.18 -7.34 -33.41
C GLY A 461 -28.64 -6.94 -33.23
N LEU A 462 -28.91 -5.64 -33.12
CA LEU A 462 -30.25 -5.03 -33.15
C LEU A 462 -30.84 -5.07 -34.57
N GLU A 463 -30.47 -6.06 -35.38
CA GLU A 463 -30.95 -6.20 -36.76
C GLU A 463 -32.38 -6.77 -36.82
N GLY A 464 -32.97 -7.19 -35.69
CA GLY A 464 -34.32 -7.78 -35.64
C GLY A 464 -35.52 -6.83 -35.51
N ASP A 465 -35.33 -5.58 -35.08
CA ASP A 465 -36.49 -4.71 -34.73
C ASP A 465 -37.08 -3.91 -35.90
N LYS A 466 -36.65 -4.16 -37.16
CA LYS A 466 -37.22 -3.49 -38.33
C LYS A 466 -38.45 -4.17 -38.94
N GLU A 467 -38.87 -5.34 -38.46
CA GLU A 467 -39.90 -6.14 -39.14
C GLU A 467 -41.27 -6.19 -38.42
N ASN A 468 -41.69 -5.13 -37.71
CA ASN A 468 -43.08 -5.02 -37.23
C ASN A 468 -43.56 -3.56 -37.06
N VAL A 469 -43.24 -2.67 -38.01
CA VAL A 469 -43.96 -1.40 -38.11
C VAL A 469 -45.16 -1.61 -39.06
N PRO A 470 -46.40 -1.71 -38.56
CA PRO A 470 -47.57 -1.69 -39.43
C PRO A 470 -47.61 -0.35 -40.16
N ALA A 471 -47.85 -0.42 -41.47
CA ALA A 471 -47.93 0.74 -42.36
C ALA A 471 -49.02 1.72 -41.89
N SER A 472 -48.64 2.70 -41.08
CA SER A 472 -49.53 3.81 -40.71
C SER A 472 -49.29 4.97 -41.66
N GLY A 473 -50.16 5.05 -42.66
CA GLY A 473 -50.24 6.18 -43.57
C GLY A 473 -50.79 7.46 -42.91
N LEU A 474 -50.70 8.52 -43.72
CA LEU A 474 -51.31 9.86 -43.59
C LEU A 474 -50.64 10.92 -42.70
N ARG A 475 -49.78 11.68 -43.40
CA ARG A 475 -49.68 13.16 -43.43
C ARG A 475 -50.78 13.94 -42.67
N ALA A 476 -50.37 14.88 -41.80
CA ALA A 476 -50.91 16.24 -41.77
C ALA A 476 -50.00 17.26 -41.04
N ARG A 477 -49.50 18.21 -41.84
CA ARG A 477 -49.29 19.67 -41.60
C ARG A 477 -48.59 20.18 -40.32
N LYS A 478 -47.45 20.83 -40.60
CA LYS A 478 -46.89 22.00 -39.91
C LYS A 478 -47.95 23.11 -39.66
N ARG A 479 -47.96 23.68 -38.45
CA ARG A 479 -48.22 25.12 -38.22
C ARG A 479 -47.43 25.63 -36.99
N PRO A 480 -47.13 26.94 -36.94
CA PRO A 480 -45.97 27.50 -36.24
C PRO A 480 -46.27 28.05 -34.84
N ALA A 481 -45.16 28.33 -34.15
CA ALA A 481 -44.94 29.17 -32.97
C ALA A 481 -46.13 29.99 -32.41
N PHE A 482 -46.46 29.71 -31.16
CA PHE A 482 -47.09 30.70 -30.27
C PHE A 482 -46.03 31.28 -29.32
N LYS A 483 -45.79 32.58 -29.49
CA LYS A 483 -45.19 33.50 -28.52
C LYS A 483 -46.33 34.36 -27.98
N LEU A 484 -46.50 34.44 -26.67
CA LEU A 484 -47.17 35.51 -25.90
C LEU A 484 -47.15 35.08 -24.43
N ALA A 485 -47.08 35.90 -23.39
CA ALA A 485 -46.54 37.23 -23.15
C ALA A 485 -46.43 37.33 -21.61
N ALA A 486 -45.63 38.28 -21.14
CA ALA A 486 -45.41 38.56 -19.73
C ALA A 486 -46.66 39.10 -18.99
N SER A 487 -46.57 38.97 -17.66
CA SER A 487 -47.13 39.83 -16.60
C SER A 487 -48.65 40.03 -16.48
N LEU A 488 -49.17 39.80 -15.27
CA LEU A 488 -49.65 40.88 -14.39
C LEU A 488 -49.74 40.39 -12.91
N PRO A 489 -49.57 41.29 -11.92
CA PRO A 489 -49.53 40.98 -10.50
C PRO A 489 -50.85 41.26 -9.75
N SER A 490 -50.91 40.70 -8.53
CA SER A 490 -51.60 41.15 -7.30
C SER A 490 -53.05 41.63 -7.34
N LYS A 491 -53.88 40.94 -6.55
CA LYS A 491 -54.65 41.55 -5.46
C LYS A 491 -54.60 40.66 -4.24
#